data_AF-A0A3Q9V371-F1
#
_entry.id   AF-A0A3Q9V371-F1
#
_cell.length_a   1.000
_cell.length_b   1.000
_cell.length_c   1.000
_cell.angle_alpha   90.00
_cell.angle_beta   90.00
_cell.angle_gamma   90.00
#
_symmetry.space_group_name_H-M   'P 1'
#
loop_
_entity.id
_entity.type
_entity.pdbx_description
1 polymer ?
#
loop_
_entity_poly.entity_id
_entity_poly.type
_entity_poly.pdbx_seq_one_letter_code
_entity_poly.pdbx_strand_id
1 'polypeptide(L)'
;MSLFFIFVYISWTKKYNSQIESLPFSPKLIKEKIYWEYIYSISFSLIYLSFLSLQVTKFSILIKNKNGFLKSLFSLFFINKLILINENSKVNKLNFISLFVVLNLALISIFISAIFNIISDRIHWSFIVFFIYFITIMIIYIPIAICFNKKTLIENKIKKQTYNVE
;
A
#
# COMPACT_ATOMS: atom_id res chain seq x y z
N MET A 1 4.33 -10.50 -9.22
CA MET A 1 3.12 -10.70 -8.39
C MET A 1 1.98 -9.76 -8.76
N SER A 2 2.14 -8.44 -8.77
CA SER A 2 1.08 -7.48 -9.14
C SER A 2 0.50 -7.69 -10.56
N LEU A 3 1.33 -8.02 -11.56
CA LEU A 3 0.86 -8.37 -12.92
C LEU A 3 0.02 -9.66 -12.98
N PHE A 4 0.31 -10.63 -12.11
CA PHE A 4 -0.46 -11.88 -12.04
C PHE A 4 -1.89 -11.61 -11.57
N PHE A 5 -2.06 -10.72 -10.58
CA PHE A 5 -3.38 -10.32 -10.11
C PHE A 5 -4.18 -9.51 -11.15
N ILE A 6 -3.53 -8.76 -12.05
CA ILE A 6 -4.18 -8.12 -13.20
C ILE A 6 -4.73 -9.17 -14.18
N PHE A 7 -3.98 -10.25 -14.42
CA PHE A 7 -4.42 -11.33 -15.31
C PHE A 7 -5.58 -12.15 -14.73
N VAL A 8 -5.52 -12.41 -13.42
CA VAL A 8 -6.63 -13.01 -12.66
C VAL A 8 -7.85 -12.10 -12.71
N TYR A 9 -7.67 -10.78 -12.57
CA TYR A 9 -8.75 -9.78 -12.66
C TYR A 9 -9.45 -9.81 -14.03
N ILE A 10 -8.70 -9.77 -15.13
CA ILE A 10 -9.26 -9.79 -16.50
C ILE A 10 -10.01 -11.10 -16.76
N SER A 11 -9.43 -12.23 -16.35
CA SER A 11 -10.06 -13.55 -16.54
C SER A 11 -11.35 -13.67 -15.73
N TRP A 12 -11.40 -13.04 -14.56
CA TRP A 12 -12.54 -13.11 -13.66
C TRP A 12 -13.69 -12.19 -14.08
N THR A 13 -13.40 -10.96 -14.51
CA THR A 13 -14.42 -10.06 -15.10
C THR A 13 -15.08 -10.69 -16.31
N LYS A 14 -14.31 -11.37 -17.18
CA LYS A 14 -14.87 -12.14 -18.31
C LYS A 14 -15.81 -13.25 -17.86
N LYS A 15 -15.41 -14.05 -16.86
CA LYS A 15 -16.23 -15.18 -16.37
C LYS A 15 -17.51 -14.70 -15.68
N TYR A 16 -17.42 -13.64 -14.88
CA TYR A 16 -18.58 -13.06 -14.18
C TYR A 16 -19.58 -12.43 -15.16
N ASN A 17 -19.11 -11.71 -16.18
CA ASN A 17 -19.99 -11.15 -17.21
C ASN A 17 -20.75 -12.24 -17.98
N SER A 18 -20.09 -13.36 -18.29
CA SER A 18 -20.73 -14.51 -18.96
C SER A 18 -21.84 -15.18 -18.14
N GLN A 19 -21.72 -15.24 -16.82
CA GLN A 19 -22.71 -15.85 -15.92
C GLN A 19 -23.95 -14.96 -15.70
N ILE A 20 -23.86 -13.68 -16.08
CA ILE A 20 -24.94 -12.71 -15.86
C ILE A 20 -25.70 -12.40 -17.14
N GLU A 21 -25.06 -12.51 -18.31
CA GLU A 21 -25.78 -12.54 -19.60
C GLU A 21 -26.81 -13.69 -19.66
N SER A 22 -26.63 -14.74 -18.85
CA SER A 22 -27.56 -15.86 -18.73
C SER A 22 -28.74 -15.64 -17.75
N LEU A 23 -28.85 -14.50 -17.06
CA LEU A 23 -29.94 -14.22 -16.10
C LEU A 23 -31.11 -13.46 -16.76
N PRO A 24 -32.37 -13.72 -16.34
CA PRO A 24 -33.55 -13.05 -16.90
C PRO A 24 -33.56 -11.55 -16.60
N PHE A 25 -33.99 -10.76 -17.58
CA PHE A 25 -34.01 -9.29 -17.54
C PHE A 25 -34.92 -8.75 -16.41
N SER A 26 -34.31 -8.10 -15.41
CA SER A 26 -35.01 -7.34 -14.36
C SER A 26 -34.34 -5.98 -14.19
N PRO A 27 -35.07 -4.85 -14.29
CA PRO A 27 -34.48 -3.51 -14.14
C PRO A 27 -33.81 -3.28 -12.78
N LYS A 28 -34.31 -3.94 -11.72
CA LYS A 28 -33.76 -3.87 -10.38
C LYS A 28 -32.41 -4.59 -10.28
N LEU A 29 -32.31 -5.77 -10.90
CA LEU A 29 -31.05 -6.54 -10.99
C LEU A 29 -30.00 -5.79 -11.83
N ILE A 30 -30.40 -5.08 -12.88
CA ILE A 30 -29.47 -4.29 -13.72
C ILE A 30 -28.93 -3.08 -12.97
N LYS A 31 -29.79 -2.35 -12.23
CA LYS A 31 -29.38 -1.18 -11.46
C LYS A 31 -28.45 -1.56 -10.30
N GLU A 32 -28.74 -2.67 -9.62
CA GLU A 32 -27.80 -3.28 -8.68
C GLU A 32 -26.50 -3.69 -9.39
N LYS A 33 -26.55 -4.37 -10.55
CA LYS A 33 -25.34 -4.76 -11.30
C LYS A 33 -24.41 -3.60 -11.60
N ILE A 34 -24.92 -2.50 -12.14
CA ILE A 34 -24.12 -1.30 -12.49
C ILE A 34 -23.49 -0.67 -11.25
N TYR A 35 -24.27 -0.56 -10.17
CA TYR A 35 -23.78 0.00 -8.91
C TYR A 35 -22.64 -0.84 -8.31
N TRP A 36 -22.76 -2.16 -8.40
CA TRP A 36 -21.79 -3.11 -7.87
C TRP A 36 -20.50 -3.18 -8.69
N GLU A 37 -20.59 -3.25 -10.02
CA GLU A 37 -19.42 -3.26 -10.91
C GLU A 37 -18.57 -1.99 -10.70
N TYR A 38 -19.23 -0.86 -10.48
CA TYR A 38 -18.59 0.41 -10.20
C TYR A 38 -17.92 0.45 -8.81
N ILE A 39 -18.65 0.06 -7.75
CA ILE A 39 -18.10 0.03 -6.38
C ILE A 39 -16.92 -0.93 -6.27
N TYR A 40 -17.02 -2.11 -6.89
CA TYR A 40 -15.95 -3.09 -6.89
C TYR A 40 -14.69 -2.56 -7.59
N SER A 41 -14.85 -1.97 -8.78
CA SER A 41 -13.74 -1.38 -9.53
C SER A 41 -13.05 -0.25 -8.78
N ILE A 42 -13.83 0.59 -8.08
CA ILE A 42 -13.30 1.65 -7.20
C ILE A 42 -12.51 1.05 -6.05
N SER A 43 -13.10 0.09 -5.33
CA SER A 43 -12.48 -0.58 -4.18
C SER A 43 -11.15 -1.23 -4.57
N PHE A 44 -11.12 -1.94 -5.70
CA PHE A 44 -9.92 -2.56 -6.23
C PHE A 44 -8.86 -1.53 -6.65
N SER A 45 -9.28 -0.46 -7.34
CA SER A 45 -8.39 0.63 -7.75
C SER A 45 -7.74 1.33 -6.56
N LEU A 46 -8.49 1.55 -5.48
CA LEU A 46 -7.98 2.15 -4.24
C LEU A 46 -6.90 1.29 -3.58
N ILE A 47 -7.10 -0.04 -3.51
CA ILE A 47 -6.10 -0.97 -2.97
C ILE A 47 -4.82 -0.93 -3.83
N TYR A 48 -4.97 -0.99 -5.16
CA TYR A 48 -3.83 -0.97 -6.07
C TYR A 48 -3.05 0.32 -6.03
N LEU A 49 -3.76 1.46 -6.02
CA LEU A 49 -3.14 2.78 -5.92
C LEU A 49 -2.37 2.92 -4.61
N SER A 50 -2.93 2.42 -3.50
CA SER A 50 -2.28 2.41 -2.18
C SER A 50 -0.97 1.64 -2.21
N PHE A 51 -1.00 0.43 -2.79
CA PHE A 51 0.19 -0.40 -2.91
C PHE A 51 1.24 0.22 -3.84
N LEU A 52 0.82 0.73 -5.00
CA LEU A 52 1.72 1.40 -5.94
C LEU A 52 2.40 2.61 -5.29
N SER A 53 1.63 3.43 -4.57
CA SER A 53 2.15 4.57 -3.83
C SER A 53 3.21 4.15 -2.81
N LEU A 54 2.94 3.12 -2.00
CA LEU A 54 3.92 2.56 -1.06
C LEU A 54 5.19 2.04 -1.74
N GLN A 55 5.07 1.41 -2.92
CA GLN A 55 6.24 0.92 -3.67
C GLN A 55 7.06 2.08 -4.25
N VAL A 56 6.41 3.10 -4.81
CA VAL A 56 7.08 4.30 -5.35
C VAL A 56 7.78 5.09 -4.25
N THR A 57 7.15 5.24 -3.09
CA THR A 57 7.75 5.90 -1.92
C THR A 57 8.95 5.11 -1.41
N LYS A 58 8.82 3.80 -1.23
CA LYS A 58 9.94 2.92 -0.86
C LYS A 58 11.10 3.06 -1.85
N PHE A 59 10.82 2.98 -3.15
CA PHE A 59 11.82 3.14 -4.20
C PHE A 59 12.54 4.50 -4.09
N SER A 60 11.78 5.58 -3.96
CA SER A 60 12.31 6.94 -3.84
C SER A 60 13.20 7.11 -2.60
N ILE A 61 12.80 6.54 -1.46
CA ILE A 61 13.60 6.54 -0.23
C ILE A 61 14.91 5.78 -0.45
N LEU A 62 14.85 4.58 -1.04
CA LEU A 62 16.04 3.76 -1.28
C LEU A 62 17.03 4.44 -2.23
N ILE A 63 16.55 5.13 -3.26
CA ILE A 63 17.38 5.95 -4.16
C ILE A 63 18.05 7.09 -3.41
N LYS A 64 17.29 7.85 -2.59
CA LYS A 64 17.84 8.94 -1.76
C LYS A 64 18.88 8.44 -0.76
N ASN A 65 18.78 7.18 -0.35
CA ASN A 65 19.76 6.50 0.51
C ASN A 65 20.93 5.86 -0.25
N LYS A 66 21.12 6.21 -1.54
CA LYS A 66 22.25 5.75 -2.37
C LYS A 66 22.32 4.24 -2.57
N ASN A 67 21.21 3.51 -2.50
CA ASN A 67 21.20 2.06 -2.75
C ASN A 67 21.44 1.67 -4.22
N GLY A 68 21.41 2.64 -5.14
CA GLY A 68 21.45 2.40 -6.59
C GLY A 68 20.10 1.95 -7.14
N PHE A 69 19.92 2.09 -8.46
CA PHE A 69 18.63 1.85 -9.12
C PHE A 69 18.16 0.40 -8.99
N LEU A 70 19.04 -0.56 -9.31
CA LEU A 70 18.71 -1.99 -9.34
C LEU A 70 18.29 -2.51 -7.95
N LYS A 71 19.04 -2.15 -6.89
CA LYS A 71 18.69 -2.58 -5.52
C LYS A 71 17.41 -1.91 -5.02
N SER A 72 17.16 -0.66 -5.43
CA SER A 72 15.93 0.06 -5.06
C SER A 72 14.69 -0.57 -5.71
N LEU A 73 14.79 -0.96 -6.98
CA LEU A 73 13.69 -1.59 -7.73
C LEU A 73 13.40 -3.01 -7.19
N PHE A 74 14.45 -3.79 -6.96
CA PHE A 74 14.39 -5.20 -6.53
C PHE A 74 14.72 -5.38 -5.05
N SER A 75 14.20 -4.49 -4.20
CA SER A 75 14.57 -4.38 -2.78
C SER A 75 14.47 -5.69 -1.99
N LEU A 76 13.53 -6.57 -2.33
CA LEU A 76 13.35 -7.87 -1.68
C LEU A 76 14.56 -8.79 -1.84
N PHE A 77 15.18 -8.82 -3.02
CA PHE A 77 16.34 -9.67 -3.30
C PHE A 77 17.63 -9.14 -2.66
N PHE A 78 17.66 -7.85 -2.33
CA PHE A 78 18.83 -7.17 -1.77
C PHE A 78 18.64 -6.76 -0.32
N ILE A 79 17.63 -7.28 0.39
CA ILE A 79 17.18 -6.79 1.71
C ILE A 79 18.35 -6.60 2.71
N ASN A 80 19.29 -7.55 2.75
CA ASN A 80 20.46 -7.53 3.65
C ASN A 80 21.57 -6.54 3.23
N LYS A 81 21.47 -5.98 2.02
CA LYS A 81 22.44 -5.04 1.42
C LYS A 81 21.85 -3.64 1.24
N LEU A 82 20.66 -3.38 1.80
CA LEU A 82 19.97 -2.09 1.69
C LEU A 82 20.29 -1.16 2.86
N ILE A 83 20.69 0.06 2.53
CA ILE A 83 20.77 1.19 3.43
C ILE A 83 19.36 1.76 3.59
N LEU A 84 18.65 1.29 4.61
CA LEU A 84 17.30 1.77 4.93
C LEU A 84 17.32 3.15 5.57
N ILE A 85 18.37 3.50 6.30
CA ILE A 85 18.44 4.75 7.05
C ILE A 85 19.52 5.65 6.47
N ASN A 86 19.17 6.90 6.16
CA ASN A 86 20.15 7.86 5.66
C ASN A 86 21.05 8.34 6.80
N GLU A 87 22.32 8.59 6.49
CA GLU A 87 23.26 9.25 7.41
C GLU A 87 22.96 10.74 7.54
N ASN A 88 22.45 11.38 6.48
CA ASN A 88 22.04 12.77 6.53
C ASN A 88 20.70 12.91 7.27
N SER A 89 20.71 13.53 8.44
CA SER A 89 19.53 13.68 9.30
C SER A 89 18.38 14.44 8.63
N LYS A 90 18.66 15.43 7.77
CA LYS A 90 17.62 16.18 7.04
C LYS A 90 16.90 15.28 6.04
N VAL A 91 17.67 14.51 5.27
CA VAL A 91 17.14 13.54 4.29
C VAL A 91 16.38 12.43 5.00
N ASN A 92 16.92 11.93 6.12
CA ASN A 92 16.29 10.88 6.90
C ASN A 92 14.92 11.29 7.47
N LYS A 93 14.83 12.52 8.01
CA LYS A 93 13.56 13.08 8.49
C LYS A 93 12.53 13.22 7.37
N LEU A 94 12.95 13.68 6.19
CA LEU A 94 12.07 13.80 5.03
C LEU A 94 11.59 12.43 4.53
N ASN A 95 12.48 11.44 4.50
CA ASN A 95 12.12 10.06 4.16
C ASN A 95 11.10 9.48 5.14
N PHE A 96 11.27 9.72 6.44
CA PHE A 96 10.32 9.30 7.46
C PHE A 96 8.94 9.95 7.27
N ILE A 97 8.89 11.28 7.11
CA ILE A 97 7.63 12.00 6.91
C ILE A 97 6.92 11.51 5.64
N SER A 98 7.66 11.35 4.54
CA SER A 98 7.10 10.85 3.28
C SER A 98 6.54 9.45 3.43
N LEU A 99 7.27 8.54 4.08
CA LEU A 99 6.79 7.18 4.36
C LEU A 99 5.54 7.22 5.25
N PHE A 100 5.55 8.03 6.31
CA PHE A 100 4.45 8.13 7.25
C PHE A 100 3.17 8.66 6.59
N VAL A 101 3.26 9.74 5.82
CA VAL A 101 2.09 10.31 5.12
C VAL A 101 1.50 9.31 4.14
N VAL A 102 2.33 8.67 3.31
CA VAL A 102 1.87 7.69 2.32
C VAL A 102 1.30 6.44 2.97
N LEU A 103 1.87 6.00 4.09
CA LEU A 103 1.34 4.89 4.88
C LEU A 103 -0.07 5.19 5.42
N ASN A 104 -0.29 6.38 5.96
CA ASN A 104 -1.61 6.79 6.46
C ASN A 104 -2.64 6.88 5.32
N LEU A 105 -2.26 7.46 4.17
CA LEU A 105 -3.13 7.49 3.00
C LEU A 105 -3.49 6.08 2.52
N ALA A 106 -2.52 5.17 2.47
CA ALA A 106 -2.75 3.78 2.09
C ALA A 106 -3.72 3.08 3.07
N LEU A 107 -3.55 3.29 4.38
CA LEU A 107 -4.46 2.74 5.39
C LEU A 107 -5.89 3.29 5.25
N ILE A 108 -6.05 4.59 4.99
CA ILE A 108 -7.36 5.21 4.77
C ILE A 108 -8.02 4.64 3.51
N SER A 109 -7.29 4.55 2.40
CA SER A 109 -7.80 3.98 1.15
C SER A 109 -8.21 2.52 1.31
N ILE A 110 -7.45 1.75 2.09
CA ILE A 110 -7.78 0.38 2.47
C ILE A 110 -9.06 0.34 3.33
N PHE A 111 -9.19 1.22 4.31
CA PHE A 111 -10.39 1.32 5.15
C PHE A 111 -11.66 1.67 4.34
N ILE A 112 -11.56 2.65 3.43
CA ILE A 112 -12.64 3.02 2.50
C ILE A 112 -13.05 1.81 1.64
N SER A 113 -12.05 1.08 1.11
CA SER A 113 -12.27 -0.14 0.34
C SER A 113 -12.98 -1.24 1.17
N ALA A 114 -12.65 -1.39 2.45
CA ALA A 114 -13.32 -2.33 3.34
C ALA A 114 -14.81 -2.00 3.52
N ILE A 115 -15.13 -0.72 3.76
CA ILE A 115 -16.51 -0.24 3.88
C ILE A 115 -17.31 -0.57 2.62
N PHE A 116 -16.73 -0.29 1.44
CA PHE A 116 -17.38 -0.62 0.17
C PHE A 116 -17.64 -2.12 0.02
N ASN A 117 -16.70 -2.98 0.42
CA ASN A 117 -16.88 -4.43 0.33
C ASN A 117 -17.91 -4.98 1.35
N ILE A 118 -18.03 -4.39 2.54
CA ILE A 118 -19.02 -4.79 3.55
C ILE A 118 -20.44 -4.41 3.10
N ILE A 119 -20.64 -3.21 2.58
CA ILE A 119 -21.93 -2.75 2.04
C ILE A 119 -22.34 -3.60 0.82
N SER A 120 -21.33 -4.06 0.09
CA SER A 120 -21.45 -4.89 -1.10
C SER A 120 -21.48 -6.37 -0.72
N ASP A 121 -22.37 -6.77 0.20
CA ASP A 121 -22.77 -8.07 0.81
C ASP A 121 -22.57 -9.44 0.06
N ARG A 122 -21.64 -9.57 -0.89
CA ARG A 122 -21.43 -10.77 -1.74
C ARG A 122 -19.97 -11.06 -2.11
N ILE A 123 -18.99 -10.24 -1.69
CA ILE A 123 -17.60 -10.37 -2.21
C ILE A 123 -16.61 -10.78 -1.12
N HIS A 124 -16.54 -12.08 -0.84
CA HIS A 124 -15.57 -12.65 0.09
C HIS A 124 -14.12 -12.56 -0.39
N TRP A 125 -13.88 -12.54 -1.71
CA TRP A 125 -12.52 -12.59 -2.27
C TRP A 125 -11.77 -11.25 -2.26
N SER A 126 -12.47 -10.12 -2.46
CA SER A 126 -11.85 -8.79 -2.27
C SER A 126 -11.46 -8.55 -0.82
N PHE A 127 -12.23 -9.10 0.12
CA PHE A 127 -11.89 -9.09 1.55
C PHE A 127 -10.60 -9.89 1.84
N ILE A 128 -10.38 -11.02 1.18
CA ILE A 128 -9.12 -11.78 1.28
C ILE A 128 -7.93 -10.98 0.72
N VAL A 129 -8.09 -10.38 -0.45
CA VAL A 129 -7.06 -9.52 -1.06
C VAL A 129 -6.75 -8.33 -0.16
N PHE A 130 -7.78 -7.67 0.37
CA PHE A 130 -7.69 -6.63 1.39
C PHE A 130 -6.89 -7.09 2.62
N PHE A 131 -7.21 -8.25 3.16
CA PHE A 131 -6.58 -8.79 4.37
C PHE A 131 -5.10 -9.08 4.16
N ILE A 132 -4.73 -9.67 3.02
CA ILE A 132 -3.33 -9.89 2.63
C ILE A 132 -2.57 -8.57 2.55
N TYR A 133 -3.16 -7.54 1.93
CA TYR A 133 -2.52 -6.23 1.82
C TYR A 133 -2.39 -5.51 3.16
N PHE A 134 -3.42 -5.59 4.01
CA PHE A 134 -3.38 -5.05 5.35
C PHE A 134 -2.26 -5.69 6.18
N ILE A 135 -2.17 -7.03 6.18
CA ILE A 135 -1.08 -7.77 6.83
C ILE A 135 0.29 -7.32 6.29
N THR A 136 0.43 -7.19 4.97
CA THR A 136 1.67 -6.75 4.33
C THR A 136 2.10 -5.37 4.85
N ILE A 137 1.16 -4.44 5.01
CA ILE A 137 1.42 -3.12 5.57
C ILE A 137 1.87 -3.20 7.03
N MET A 138 1.15 -3.97 7.85
CA MET A 138 1.46 -4.12 9.27
C MET A 138 2.83 -4.78 9.52
N ILE A 139 3.18 -5.81 8.74
CA ILE A 139 4.43 -6.57 8.93
C ILE A 139 5.64 -5.83 8.35
N ILE A 140 5.51 -5.19 7.19
CA ILE A 140 6.68 -4.66 6.48
C ILE A 140 6.86 -3.17 6.75
N TYR A 141 5.80 -2.37 6.61
CA TYR A 141 5.94 -0.91 6.56
C TYR A 141 5.91 -0.26 7.94
N ILE A 142 5.13 -0.79 8.89
CA ILE A 142 5.11 -0.25 10.27
C ILE A 142 6.46 -0.41 10.97
N PRO A 143 7.13 -1.58 10.97
CA PRO A 143 8.43 -1.71 11.63
C PRO A 143 9.50 -0.80 11.02
N ILE A 144 9.46 -0.58 9.70
CA ILE A 144 10.36 0.37 9.02
C ILE A 144 10.09 1.80 9.54
N ALA A 145 8.84 2.22 9.63
CA ALA A 145 8.48 3.53 10.17
C ALA A 145 8.94 3.71 11.63
N ILE A 146 8.75 2.69 12.48
CA ILE A 146 9.23 2.69 13.87
C ILE A 146 10.76 2.83 13.93
N CYS A 147 11.49 2.12 13.05
CA CYS A 147 12.94 2.16 12.99
C CYS A 147 13.46 3.58 12.67
N PHE A 148 12.86 4.26 11.70
CA PHE A 148 13.17 5.65 11.38
C PHE A 148 12.91 6.61 12.54
N ASN A 149 11.77 6.46 13.23
CA ASN A 149 11.42 7.33 14.36
C ASN A 149 12.41 7.15 15.52
N LYS A 150 12.77 5.90 15.86
CA LYS A 150 13.71 5.61 16.95
C LYS A 150 15.09 6.24 16.71
N LYS A 151 15.63 6.18 15.50
CA LYS A 151 16.91 6.84 15.17
C LYS A 151 16.82 8.36 15.31
N THR A 152 15.73 8.95 14.80
CA THR A 152 15.50 10.41 14.90
C THR A 152 15.44 10.87 16.36
N LEU A 153 14.82 10.08 17.24
CA LEU A 153 14.71 10.36 18.67
C LEU A 153 16.08 10.29 19.37
N ILE A 154 16.92 9.31 19.00
CA ILE A 154 18.30 9.18 19.51
C ILE A 154 19.17 10.37 19.07
N GLU A 155 19.13 10.74 17.78
CA GLU A 155 19.89 11.90 17.26
C GLU A 155 19.50 13.20 17.99
N ASN A 156 18.22 13.41 18.26
CA ASN A 156 17.74 14.59 18.99
C ASN A 156 18.16 14.58 20.47
N LYS A 157 18.19 13.42 21.12
CA LYS A 157 18.69 13.27 22.50
C LYS A 157 20.19 13.60 22.58
N ILE A 158 21.00 13.07 21.66
CA ILE A 158 22.44 13.34 21.61
C ILE A 158 22.68 14.84 21.41
N LYS A 159 22.00 15.47 20.44
CA LYS A 159 22.11 16.93 20.23
C LYS A 159 21.78 17.71 21.49
N LYS A 160 20.64 17.43 22.15
CA LYS A 160 20.29 18.10 23.41
C LYS A 160 21.35 17.91 24.50
N GLN A 161 21.97 16.74 24.60
CA GLN A 161 23.06 16.51 25.56
C GLN A 161 24.30 17.32 25.22
N THR A 162 24.70 17.43 23.94
CA THR A 162 25.86 18.25 23.53
C THR A 162 25.65 19.75 23.61
N TYR A 163 24.41 20.24 23.45
CA TYR A 163 24.11 21.69 23.47
C TYR A 163 23.58 22.21 24.81
N ASN A 164 23.29 21.32 25.78
CA ASN A 164 22.97 21.70 27.17
C ASN A 164 24.17 21.52 28.12
N VAL A 165 25.41 21.41 27.59
CA VAL A 165 26.64 21.55 28.39
C VAL A 165 27.08 23.01 28.30
N GLU A 166 26.35 23.89 28.98
CA GLU A 166 26.81 25.22 29.41
C GLU A 166 26.43 25.39 30.88
#